data_AF-A0A9N9FR61-F1
#
_entry.id   AF-A0A9N9FR61-F1
#
_cell.length_a   1.000
_cell.length_b   1.000
_cell.length_c   1.000
_cell.angle_alpha   90.00
_cell.angle_beta   90.00
_cell.angle_gamma   90.00
#
_symmetry.space_group_name_H-M   'P 1'
#
loop_
_entity.id
_entity.type
_entity.pdbx_description
1 polymer ?
#
loop_
_entity_poly.entity_id
_entity_poly.type
_entity_poly.pdbx_seq_one_letter_code
_entity_poly.pdbx_strand_id
1 'polypeptide(L)'
;MLRIPYSDSSEFISLYEARNDYLTINRNIINNQMKIIDSRIKAINEKIEIILYWFFDLLEKHESKYNICLEVGTTFKCLKCVFHSHSDCLMQWYKVCDALRCPGCRFDL
;
A
#
# COMPACT_ATOMS: atom_id res chain seq x y z
N MET A 1 46.33 -29.92 36.70
CA MET A 1 44.93 -29.51 37.00
C MET A 1 45.00 -28.31 37.92
N LEU A 2 44.86 -27.09 37.40
CA LEU A 2 44.81 -25.89 38.22
C LEU A 2 43.39 -25.80 38.82
N ARG A 3 43.25 -26.14 40.11
CA ARG A 3 42.07 -25.78 40.88
C ARG A 3 42.14 -24.28 41.12
N ILE A 4 41.31 -23.52 40.42
CA ILE A 4 41.05 -22.13 40.77
C ILE A 4 40.30 -22.17 42.11
N PRO A 5 40.85 -21.59 43.19
CA PRO A 5 40.15 -21.53 44.46
C PRO A 5 38.98 -20.56 44.27
N TYR A 6 37.75 -21.05 44.44
CA TYR A 6 36.59 -20.18 44.65
C TYR A 6 36.76 -19.53 46.03
N SER A 7 37.52 -18.45 46.11
CA SER A 7 37.51 -17.55 47.25
C SER A 7 36.26 -16.68 47.13
N ASP A 8 35.37 -16.83 48.11
CA ASP A 8 34.07 -16.17 48.31
C ASP A 8 32.98 -16.49 47.25
N SER A 9 32.27 -17.59 47.53
CA SER A 9 31.06 -18.00 46.79
C SER A 9 29.97 -16.91 46.73
N SER A 10 29.94 -15.98 47.68
CA SER A 10 28.98 -14.87 47.72
C SER A 10 29.18 -13.85 46.59
N GLU A 11 30.42 -13.53 46.24
CA GLU A 11 30.73 -12.58 45.17
C GLU A 11 30.45 -13.17 43.79
N PHE A 12 30.70 -14.47 43.61
CA PHE A 12 30.33 -15.17 42.39
C PHE A 12 28.80 -15.26 42.22
N ILE A 13 28.06 -15.55 43.30
CA ILE A 13 26.59 -15.60 43.28
C ILE A 13 26.02 -14.22 42.91
N SER A 14 26.52 -13.14 43.51
CA SER A 14 26.01 -11.79 43.25
C SER A 14 26.24 -11.33 41.81
N LEU A 15 27.41 -11.62 41.22
CA LEU A 15 27.70 -11.33 39.81
C LEU A 15 26.82 -12.14 38.85
N TYR A 16 26.54 -13.40 39.20
CA TYR A 16 25.66 -14.25 38.40
C TYR A 16 24.21 -13.75 38.42
N GLU A 17 23.70 -13.35 39.58
CA GLU A 17 22.38 -12.74 39.75
C GLU A 17 22.27 -11.41 38.96
N ALA A 18 23.25 -10.51 39.12
CA ALA A 18 23.29 -9.25 38.39
C ALA A 18 23.30 -9.43 36.86
N ARG A 19 24.00 -10.45 36.36
CA ARG A 19 23.97 -10.81 34.93
C ARG A 19 22.58 -11.27 34.48
N ASN A 20 21.91 -12.10 35.28
CA ASN A 20 20.57 -12.59 34.94
C ASN A 20 19.53 -11.47 34.95
N ASP A 21 19.65 -10.53 35.88
CA ASP A 21 18.81 -9.33 35.93
C ASP A 21 19.02 -8.46 34.68
N TYR A 22 20.28 -8.22 34.30
CA TYR A 22 20.61 -7.50 33.08
C TYR A 22 20.04 -8.16 31.82
N LEU A 23 20.16 -9.48 31.69
CA LEU A 23 19.59 -10.22 30.57
C LEU A 23 18.06 -10.15 30.55
N THR A 24 17.42 -10.20 31.72
CA THR A 24 15.97 -10.09 31.86
C THR A 24 15.47 -8.70 31.48
N ILE A 25 16.14 -7.64 31.95
CA ILE A 25 15.83 -6.25 31.59
C ILE A 25 15.95 -6.08 30.07
N ASN A 26 17.03 -6.57 29.45
CA ASN A 26 17.21 -6.45 28.01
C ASN A 26 16.13 -7.20 27.21
N ARG A 27 15.76 -8.41 27.64
CA ARG A 27 14.65 -9.15 27.02
C ARG A 27 13.35 -8.36 27.12
N ASN A 28 13.07 -7.73 28.26
CA ASN A 28 11.88 -6.92 28.44
C ASN A 28 11.88 -5.67 27.55
N ILE A 29 13.02 -5.00 27.40
CA ILE A 29 13.18 -3.86 26.49
C ILE A 29 12.90 -4.29 25.04
N ILE A 30 13.51 -5.38 24.58
CA ILE A 30 13.33 -5.91 23.22
C ILE A 30 11.86 -6.27 22.98
N ASN A 31 11.25 -7.00 23.91
CA ASN A 31 9.84 -7.39 23.80
C ASN A 31 8.90 -6.17 23.74
N ASN A 32 9.18 -5.12 24.50
CA ASN A 32 8.41 -3.88 24.45
C ASN A 32 8.60 -3.14 23.12
N GLN A 33 9.82 -3.11 22.58
CA GLN A 33 10.08 -2.51 21.27
C GLN A 33 9.37 -3.28 20.14
N MET A 34 9.36 -4.61 20.18
CA MET A 34 8.64 -5.43 19.21
C MET A 34 7.13 -5.14 19.23
N LYS A 35 6.51 -5.05 20.41
CA LYS A 35 5.09 -4.68 20.55
C LYS A 35 4.77 -3.31 19.94
N ILE A 36 5.66 -2.34 20.13
CA ILE A 36 5.49 -0.99 19.54
C ILE A 36 5.59 -1.06 18.01
N ILE A 37 6.54 -1.84 17.47
CA ILE A 37 6.71 -2.02 16.03
C ILE A 37 5.46 -2.69 15.43
N ASP A 38 4.96 -3.76 16.04
CA ASP A 38 3.75 -4.46 15.57
C ASP A 38 2.53 -3.55 15.53
N SER A 39 2.34 -2.74 16.58
CA SER A 39 1.26 -1.75 16.62
C SER A 39 1.38 -0.70 15.51
N ARG A 40 2.61 -0.25 15.20
CA ARG A 40 2.86 0.70 14.10
C ARG A 40 2.61 0.08 12.73
N ILE A 41 3.02 -1.17 12.51
CA ILE A 41 2.76 -1.90 11.26
C ILE A 41 1.25 -2.02 11.04
N LYS A 42 0.50 -2.41 12.08
CA LYS A 42 -0.96 -2.51 12.01
C LYS A 42 -1.62 -1.18 11.63
N ALA A 43 -1.22 -0.09 12.27
CA ALA A 43 -1.74 1.25 11.96
C ALA A 43 -1.41 1.72 10.53
N ILE A 44 -0.26 1.32 9.98
CA ILE A 44 0.09 1.61 8.58
C ILE A 44 -0.78 0.79 7.63
N ASN A 45 -0.99 -0.50 7.90
CA ASN A 45 -1.83 -1.35 7.06
C ASN A 45 -3.27 -0.85 6.99
N GLU A 46 -3.85 -0.46 8.13
CA GLU A 46 -5.20 0.15 8.18
C GLU A 46 -5.28 1.43 7.32
N LYS A 47 -4.23 2.26 7.32
CA LYS A 47 -4.17 3.46 6.45
C LYS A 47 -4.07 3.10 4.97
N ILE A 48 -3.29 2.08 4.62
CA ILE A 48 -3.16 1.60 3.24
C ILE A 48 -4.52 1.10 2.73
N GLU A 49 -5.25 0.33 3.52
CA GLU A 49 -6.59 -0.15 3.16
C GLU A 49 -7.54 1.02 2.87
N ILE A 50 -7.57 2.05 3.73
CA ILE A 50 -8.39 3.25 3.51
C ILE A 50 -8.02 3.94 2.19
N ILE A 51 -6.72 4.08 1.90
CA ILE A 51 -6.24 4.69 0.65
C ILE A 51 -6.68 3.86 -0.56
N LEU A 52 -6.57 2.53 -0.48
CA LEU A 52 -7.01 1.63 -1.55
C LEU A 52 -8.51 1.74 -1.79
N TYR A 53 -9.34 1.76 -0.74
CA TYR A 53 -10.78 1.99 -0.89
C TYR A 53 -11.08 3.32 -1.57
N TRP A 54 -10.43 4.41 -1.16
CA TRP A 54 -10.57 5.71 -1.81
C TRP A 54 -10.17 5.69 -3.28
N PHE A 55 -9.08 4.99 -3.60
CA PHE A 55 -8.59 4.87 -4.97
C PHE A 55 -9.57 4.07 -5.85
N PHE A 56 -10.12 2.96 -5.35
CA PHE A 56 -11.12 2.18 -6.08
C PHE A 56 -12.43 2.93 -6.25
N ASP A 57 -12.91 3.63 -5.22
CA ASP A 57 -14.11 4.48 -5.32
C ASP A 57 -13.92 5.62 -6.35
N LEU A 58 -12.72 6.22 -6.40
CA LEU A 58 -12.37 7.20 -7.43
C LEU A 58 -12.35 6.58 -8.83
N LEU A 59 -11.83 5.36 -8.99
CA LEU A 59 -11.84 4.65 -10.27
C LEU A 59 -13.27 4.31 -10.73
N GLU A 60 -14.12 3.83 -9.83
CA GLU A 60 -15.53 3.51 -10.11
C GLU A 60 -16.34 4.79 -10.47
N LYS A 61 -16.08 5.89 -9.75
CA LYS A 61 -16.65 7.21 -10.09
C LYS A 61 -16.11 7.74 -11.41
N HIS A 62 -14.86 7.46 -11.75
CA HIS A 62 -14.29 7.83 -13.04
C HIS A 62 -14.94 6.99 -14.15
N GLU A 63 -15.11 5.68 -13.96
CA GLU A 63 -15.76 4.78 -14.90
C GLU A 63 -17.21 5.19 -15.19
N SER A 64 -17.99 5.49 -14.14
CA SER A 64 -19.38 5.97 -14.26
C SER A 64 -19.51 7.37 -14.86
N LYS A 65 -18.50 8.23 -14.72
CA LYS A 65 -18.50 9.60 -15.27
C LYS A 65 -17.98 9.66 -16.72
N TYR A 66 -17.17 8.70 -17.15
CA TYR A 66 -16.57 8.69 -18.49
C TYR A 66 -17.20 7.69 -19.47
N ASN A 67 -18.31 7.02 -19.13
CA ASN A 67 -18.98 6.04 -20.00
C ASN A 67 -17.95 5.10 -20.67
N ILE A 68 -16.97 4.60 -19.90
CA ILE A 68 -16.11 3.54 -20.41
C ILE A 68 -16.97 2.28 -20.31
N CYS A 69 -17.77 2.03 -21.34
CA CYS A 69 -18.56 0.80 -21.41
C CYS A 69 -17.60 -0.39 -21.24
N LEU A 70 -17.91 -1.37 -20.40
CA LEU A 70 -17.18 -2.65 -20.34
C LEU A 70 -17.80 -3.70 -21.26
N GLU A 71 -18.84 -3.34 -22.00
CA GLU A 71 -19.53 -4.24 -22.92
C GLU A 71 -18.66 -4.54 -24.15
N VAL A 72 -18.73 -5.78 -24.64
CA VAL A 72 -18.07 -6.19 -25.89
C VAL A 72 -18.79 -5.52 -27.06
N GLY A 73 -18.39 -4.29 -27.39
CA GLY A 73 -18.94 -3.51 -28.49
C GLY A 73 -17.93 -3.23 -29.60
N THR A 74 -18.38 -2.58 -30.66
CA THR A 74 -17.48 -2.03 -31.68
C THR A 74 -16.66 -0.89 -31.08
N THR A 75 -15.37 -1.14 -30.88
CA THR A 75 -14.43 -0.14 -30.35
C THR A 75 -13.91 0.73 -31.49
N PHE A 76 -14.01 2.03 -31.31
CA PHE A 76 -13.31 3.02 -32.12
C PHE A 76 -11.91 3.22 -31.57
N LYS A 77 -10.92 3.12 -32.46
CA LYS A 77 -9.52 3.45 -32.18
C LYS A 77 -9.09 4.64 -33.02
N CYS A 78 -8.56 5.68 -32.39
CA CYS A 78 -8.01 6.81 -33.12
C CYS A 78 -6.76 6.38 -33.91
N LEU A 79 -6.67 6.77 -35.18
CA LEU A 79 -5.51 6.47 -36.03
C LEU A 79 -4.26 7.30 -35.67
N LYS A 80 -4.42 8.37 -34.89
CA LYS A 80 -3.32 9.31 -34.56
C LYS A 80 -2.82 9.26 -33.13
N CYS A 81 -3.58 8.69 -32.21
CA CYS A 81 -3.18 8.63 -30.80
C CYS A 81 -3.66 7.34 -30.15
N VAL A 82 -3.32 7.16 -28.87
CA VAL A 82 -3.69 5.97 -28.08
C VAL A 82 -5.14 6.03 -27.57
N PHE A 83 -5.96 6.95 -28.05
CA PHE A 83 -7.37 7.05 -27.65
C PHE A 83 -8.19 5.88 -28.22
N HIS A 84 -8.91 5.21 -27.32
CA HIS A 84 -9.85 4.14 -27.63
C HIS A 84 -11.16 4.42 -26.90
N SER A 85 -12.29 4.18 -27.56
CA SER A 85 -13.63 4.35 -26.97
C SER A 85 -14.62 3.43 -27.67
N HIS A 86 -15.72 3.08 -27.01
CA HIS A 86 -16.83 2.43 -27.71
C HIS A 86 -17.49 3.40 -28.68
N SER A 87 -17.93 2.88 -29.82
CA SER A 87 -18.56 3.70 -30.87
C SER A 87 -19.73 4.51 -30.31
N ASP A 88 -20.57 3.91 -29.46
CA ASP A 88 -21.72 4.60 -28.85
C ASP A 88 -21.32 5.72 -27.88
N CYS A 89 -20.27 5.50 -27.08
CA CYS A 89 -19.74 6.50 -26.15
C CYS A 89 -19.13 7.69 -26.91
N LEU A 90 -18.43 7.41 -28.01
CA LEU A 90 -17.91 8.43 -28.91
C LEU A 90 -19.03 9.20 -29.61
N MET A 91 -20.10 8.52 -30.03
CA MET A 91 -21.27 9.17 -30.63
C MET A 91 -21.99 10.09 -29.64
N GLN A 92 -22.06 9.72 -28.36
CA GLN A 92 -22.60 10.61 -27.32
C GLN A 92 -21.71 11.85 -27.11
N TRP A 93 -20.38 11.67 -27.11
CA TRP A 93 -19.44 12.78 -27.05
C TRP A 93 -19.66 13.78 -28.20
N TYR A 94 -19.84 13.29 -29.42
CA TYR A 94 -20.11 14.15 -30.57
C TYR A 94 -21.44 14.90 -30.47
N LYS A 95 -22.48 14.27 -29.92
CA LYS A 95 -23.77 14.95 -29.68
C LYS A 95 -23.63 16.14 -28.72
N VAL A 96 -22.71 16.07 -27.76
CA VAL A 96 -22.49 17.14 -26.78
C VAL A 96 -21.54 18.21 -27.32
N CYS A 97 -20.47 17.80 -28.01
CA CYS A 97 -19.41 18.71 -28.45
C CYS A 97 -19.63 19.29 -29.85
N ASP A 98 -20.63 18.82 -30.60
CA ASP A 98 -20.97 19.22 -31.98
C ASP A 98 -19.76 19.27 -32.94
N ALA A 99 -18.81 18.35 -32.74
CA ALA A 99 -17.57 18.30 -33.51
C ALA A 99 -17.09 16.85 -33.64
N LEU A 100 -16.87 16.41 -34.88
CA LEU A 100 -16.27 15.10 -35.22
C LEU A 100 -14.75 15.13 -35.03
N ARG A 101 -14.31 15.38 -33.80
CA ARG A 101 -12.89 15.43 -33.43
C ARG A 101 -12.57 14.41 -32.36
N CYS A 102 -11.43 13.75 -32.49
CA CYS A 102 -10.95 12.81 -31.49
C CYS A 102 -10.82 13.51 -30.11
N PRO A 103 -11.43 12.98 -29.04
CA PRO A 103 -11.31 13.59 -27.71
C PRO A 103 -9.86 13.66 -27.21
N GLY A 104 -9.04 12.67 -27.57
CA GLY A 104 -7.64 12.59 -27.14
C GLY A 104 -6.70 13.59 -27.82
N CYS A 105 -6.76 13.69 -29.16
CA CYS A 105 -5.79 14.50 -29.94
C CYS A 105 -6.42 15.65 -30.74
N ARG A 106 -7.74 15.82 -30.68
CA ARG A 106 -8.54 16.81 -31.41
C ARG A 106 -8.40 16.79 -32.94
N PHE A 107 -7.85 15.71 -33.49
CA PHE A 107 -7.78 15.52 -34.93
C PHE A 107 -9.17 15.24 -35.50
N ASP A 108 -9.49 15.82 -36.65
CA ASP A 108 -10.74 15.58 -37.37
C ASP A 108 -10.81 14.10 -37.78
N LEU A 109 -11.90 13.43 -37.41
CA LEU A 109 -12.11 11.99 -37.59
C LEU A 109 -12.95 11.66 -38.81
#